data_AF-A0AAC8QI23-F1
#
_entry.id   AF-A0AAC8QI23-F1
#
_cell.length_a   1.000
_cell.length_b   1.000
_cell.length_c   1.000
_cell.angle_alpha   90.00
_cell.angle_beta   90.00
_cell.angle_gamma   90.00
#
_symmetry.space_group_name_H-M   'P 1'
#
loop_
_entity.id
_entity.type
_entity.pdbx_description
1 polymer ?
#
loop_
_entity_poly.entity_id
_entity_poly.type
_entity_poly.pdbx_seq_one_letter_code
_entity_poly.pdbx_strand_id
1 'polypeptide(L)' 'MKKELNLDAELKVGPSGSFIVDVDGTPVVKKESVAFPTEQEIVAAVSKVVGGPQAGS' A
#
# COMPACT_ATOMS: atom_id res chain seq x y z
N MET A 1 1.52 -20.97 -1.25
CA MET A 1 1.70 -20.28 -2.55
C MET A 1 2.01 -18.82 -2.27
N LYS A 2 3.23 -18.35 -2.53
CA LYS A 2 3.57 -16.93 -2.47
C LYS A 2 3.06 -16.31 -3.77
N LYS A 3 2.03 -15.47 -3.70
CA LYS A 3 1.65 -14.61 -4.82
C LYS A 3 2.59 -13.41 -4.77
N GLU A 4 3.60 -13.40 -5.62
CA GLU A 4 4.35 -12.17 -5.90
C GLU A 4 3.42 -11.25 -6.67
N LEU A 5 3.03 -10.16 -6.01
CA LEU A 5 2.36 -9.04 -6.67
C LEU A 5 3.44 -8.40 -7.53
N ASN A 6 3.35 -8.51 -8.86
CA ASN A 6 4.30 -7.92 -9.80
C ASN A 6 4.15 -6.40 -9.76
N LEU A 7 4.66 -5.77 -8.70
CA LEU A 7 4.54 -4.35 -8.42
C LEU A 7 5.93 -3.72 -8.51
N ASP A 8 6.01 -2.61 -9.25
CA ASP A 8 7.12 -1.68 -9.16
C ASP A 8 6.87 -0.71 -8.01
N ALA A 9 7.89 -0.48 -7.17
CA ALA A 9 7.82 0.42 -6.04
C ALA A 9 8.90 1.49 -6.14
N GLU A 10 8.51 2.75 -5.92
CA GLU A 10 9.41 3.90 -5.90
C GLU A 10 9.27 4.66 -4.58
N LEU A 11 10.38 5.17 -4.05
CA LEU A 11 10.39 6.04 -2.88
C LEU A 11 10.48 7.51 -3.30
N LYS A 12 9.49 8.31 -2.90
CA LYS A 12 9.45 9.76 -3.13
C LYS A 12 9.64 10.53 -1.83
N VAL A 13 10.31 11.67 -1.91
CA VAL A 13 10.47 12.58 -0.77
C VAL A 13 9.15 13.32 -0.54
N GLY A 14 8.57 13.14 0.65
CA GLY A 14 7.37 13.84 1.11
C GLY A 14 7.67 14.90 2.18
N PRO A 15 6.62 15.61 2.66
CA PRO A 15 6.74 16.56 3.76
C PRO A 15 7.26 15.90 5.04
N SER A 16 7.98 16.65 5.87
CA SER A 16 8.50 16.15 7.15
C SER A 16 7.39 15.56 8.02
N GLY A 17 7.65 14.38 8.59
CA GLY A 17 6.69 13.66 9.43
C GLY A 17 5.61 12.88 8.68
N SER A 18 5.54 13.01 7.35
CA SER A 18 4.57 12.28 6.53
C SER A 18 5.08 10.89 6.16
N PHE A 19 4.16 9.93 6.17
CA PHE A 19 4.36 8.62 5.57
C PHE A 19 3.09 8.25 4.83
N ILE A 20 3.22 8.05 3.52
CA ILE A 20 2.10 7.82 2.61
C ILE A 20 2.50 6.64 1.72
N VAL A 21 1.64 5.64 1.64
CA VAL A 21 1.73 4.57 0.65
C VAL A 21 0.69 4.87 -0.42
N ASP A 22 1.16 5.00 -1.65
CA ASP A 22 0.36 5.35 -2.82
C ASP A 22 0.46 4.22 -3.84
N VAL A 23 -0.67 3.86 -4.44
CA VAL A 23 -0.78 2.85 -5.50
C VAL A 23 -1.46 3.51 -6.68
N ASP A 24 -0.74 3.64 -7.80
CA ASP A 24 -1.25 4.26 -9.03
C ASP A 24 -1.89 5.65 -8.85
N GLY A 25 -1.30 6.50 -7.98
CA GLY A 25 -1.81 7.83 -7.67
C GLY A 25 -2.91 7.87 -6.62
N THR A 26 -3.26 6.72 -6.03
CA THR A 26 -4.25 6.61 -4.96
C THR A 26 -3.55 6.36 -3.61
N PRO A 27 -3.65 7.28 -2.63
CA PRO A 27 -3.05 7.06 -1.32
C PRO A 27 -3.87 6.04 -0.54
N VAL A 28 -3.32 4.84 -0.37
CA VAL A 28 -3.97 3.70 0.29
C VAL A 28 -3.69 3.63 1.78
N VAL A 29 -2.56 4.21 2.23
CA VAL A 29 -2.22 4.36 3.64
C VAL A 29 -1.67 5.75 3.87
N LYS A 30 -2.12 6.39 4.96
CA LYS A 30 -1.56 7.65 5.46
C LYS A 30 -1.25 7.48 6.93
N LYS A 31 -0.10 7.97 7.35
CA LYS A 31 0.24 8.09 8.77
C LYS A 31 -0.53 9.26 9.37
N GLU A 32 -1.65 8.96 10.01
CA GLU A 32 -2.52 9.94 10.69
C GLU A 32 -2.17 10.09 12.18
N SER A 33 -1.33 9.20 12.72
CA SER A 33 -0.94 9.14 14.13
C SER A 33 0.58 9.10 14.30
N VAL A 34 1.07 9.21 15.54
CA VAL A 34 2.51 9.21 15.84
C VAL A 34 3.19 7.89 15.43
N ALA A 35 2.47 6.77 15.55
CA ALA A 35 2.95 5.45 15.16
C ALA A 35 2.92 5.24 13.64
N PHE A 36 3.87 4.45 13.14
CA PHE A 36 3.83 3.98 11.76
C PHE A 36 2.82 2.84 11.62
N PRO A 37 2.15 2.72 10.46
CA PRO A 37 1.32 1.56 10.15
C PRO A 37 2.19 0.30 10.12
N THR A 38 1.59 -0.82 10.51
CA THR A 38 2.25 -2.13 10.45
C THR A 38 2.38 -2.63 9.01
N GLU A 39 3.33 -3.54 8.77
CA GLU A 39 3.46 -4.20 7.47
C GLU A 39 2.15 -4.86 7.02
N GLN A 40 1.44 -5.52 7.95
CA GLN A 40 0.18 -6.19 7.65
C GLN A 40 -0.91 -5.20 7.22
N GLU A 41 -0.98 -4.01 7.83
CA GLU A 41 -1.91 -2.95 7.43
C GLU A 41 -1.60 -2.44 6.02
N ILE A 42 -0.31 -2.24 5.72
CA ILE A 42 0.13 -1.80 4.39
C ILE A 42 -0.24 -2.85 3.33
N VAL A 43 0.13 -4.12 3.55
CA VAL A 43 -0.17 -5.21 2.61
C VAL A 43 -1.67 -5.38 2.42
N ALA A 44 -2.47 -5.31 3.49
CA ALA A 44 -3.92 -5.41 3.40
C ALA A 44 -4.53 -4.24 2.61
N ALA A 45 -4.04 -3.01 2.80
CA ALA A 45 -4.50 -1.84 2.07
C ALA A 45 -4.14 -1.91 0.58
N VAL A 46 -2.89 -2.25 0.25
CA VAL A 46 -2.43 -2.42 -1.13
C VAL A 46 -3.20 -3.54 -1.83
N SER A 47 -3.40 -4.68 -1.17
CA SER A 47 -4.11 -5.84 -1.75
C SER A 47 -5.56 -5.53 -2.13
N LYS A 48 -6.23 -4.63 -1.39
CA LYS A 48 -7.61 -4.20 -1.72
C LYS A 48 -7.68 -3.42 -3.02
N VAL A 49 -6.62 -2.68 -3.36
CA VAL A 49 -6.58 -1.81 -4.55
C VAL A 49 -6.01 -2.55 -5.76
N VAL A 50 -4.99 -3.39 -5.55
CA VAL A 50 -4.32 -4.16 -6.62
C VAL A 50 -5.10 -5.43 -7.00
N GLY A 51 -5.94 -5.96 -6.09
CA GLY A 51 -6.92 -7.00 -6.39
C GLY A 51 -6.74 -8.33 -5.62
N GLY A 52 -7.80 -8.70 -4.91
CA GLY A 52 -8.19 -10.09 -4.69
C GLY A 52 -9.56 -10.18 -4.00
N PRO A 53 -10.59 -10.88 -4.56
CA PRO A 53 -10.55 -11.89 -5.62
C PRO A 53 -11.22 -11.47 -6.95
N GLN A 54 -10.51 -11.64 -8.06
CA GLN A 54 -11.13 -12.00 -9.35
C GLN A 54 -10.46 -13.26 -9.87
N ALA A 55 -11.14 -14.39 -9.67
CA ALA A 55 -11.06 -15.59 -10.49
C ALA A 55 -12.45 -16.22 -10.41
N GLY A 56 -13.36 -15.61 -11.14
CA GLY A 56 -14.78 -15.94 -11.23
C GLY A 56 -15.36 -15.16 -12.40
N SER A 57 -15.08 -15.61 -13.62
CA SER A 57 -15.92 -15.61 -14.83
C SER A 57 -15.09 -16.16 -15.98
#